data_AF-A0A497R8E2-F1
#
_entry.id   AF-A0A497R8E2-F1
#
_cell.length_a   1.000
_cell.length_b   1.000
_cell.length_c   1.000
_cell.angle_alpha   90.00
_cell.angle_beta   90.00
_cell.angle_gamma   90.00
#
_symmetry.space_group_name_H-M   'P 1'
#
loop_
_entity.id
_entity.type
_entity.pdbx_description
1 polymer ?
#
loop_
_entity_poly.entity_id
_entity_poly.type
_entity_poly.pdbx_seq_one_letter_code
_entity_poly.pdbx_strand_id
1 'polypeptide(L)' 'LAAQDIIKQIHREALQLKEIDDQTRVEFVKLIGEADFRLTEGANPEIQLTALLAQLAAFAPES' A
#
# COMPACT_ATOMS: atom_id res chain seq x y z
N LEU A 1 -4.80 17.34 1.65
CA LEU A 1 -4.04 16.23 1.06
C LEU A 1 -4.99 15.04 0.97
N ALA A 2 -5.27 14.55 -0.23
CA ALA A 2 -6.21 13.46 -0.41
C ALA A 2 -5.51 12.13 -0.07
N ALA A 3 -6.24 11.13 0.44
CA ALA A 3 -5.65 9.80 0.70
C ALA A 3 -5.02 9.18 -0.56
N GLN A 4 -5.51 9.53 -1.75
CA GLN A 4 -4.89 9.18 -3.04
C GLN A 4 -3.46 9.70 -3.18
N ASP A 5 -3.12 10.87 -2.64
CA ASP A 5 -1.75 11.39 -2.67
C ASP A 5 -0.83 10.54 -1.80
N ILE A 6 -1.34 10.09 -0.65
CA ILE A 6 -0.64 9.19 0.27
C ILE A 6 -0.41 7.83 -0.40
N ILE A 7 -1.44 7.24 -1.02
CA ILE A 7 -1.30 5.97 -1.76
C ILE A 7 -0.25 6.09 -2.87
N LYS A 8 -0.26 7.19 -3.64
CA LYS A 8 0.77 7.44 -4.67
C LYS A 8 2.17 7.57 -4.08
N GLN A 9 2.31 8.15 -2.89
CA GLN A 9 3.60 8.23 -2.20
C GLN A 9 4.06 6.84 -1.74
N ILE A 10 3.17 6.04 -1.12
CA ILE A 10 3.45 4.66 -0.71
C ILE A 10 3.90 3.83 -1.91
N HIS A 11 3.24 3.95 -3.06
CA HIS A 11 3.63 3.27 -4.29
C HIS A 11 5.08 3.60 -4.72
N ARG A 12 5.44 4.90 -4.73
CA ARG A 12 6.79 5.34 -5.11
C ARG A 12 7.85 4.77 -4.17
N GLU A 13 7.60 4.80 -2.87
CA GLU A 13 8.55 4.29 -1.89
C GLU A 13 8.66 2.77 -1.93
N ALA A 14 7.54 2.04 -2.09
CA ALA A 14 7.55 0.58 -2.22
C ALA A 14 8.42 0.08 -3.38
N LEU A 15 8.49 0.82 -4.48
CA LEU A 15 9.37 0.52 -5.61
C LEU A 15 10.85 0.82 -5.35
N GLN A 16 11.15 1.69 -4.40
CA GLN A 16 12.51 2.13 -4.06
C GLN A 16 13.11 1.35 -2.88
N LEU A 17 12.31 0.59 -2.13
CA LEU A 17 12.78 -0.28 -1.05
C LEU A 17 13.75 -1.34 -1.60
N LYS A 18 14.98 -1.30 -1.09
CA LYS A 18 16.08 -2.21 -1.48
C LYS A 18 16.17 -3.42 -0.55
N GLU A 19 15.53 -3.34 0.60
CA GLU A 19 15.60 -4.29 1.72
C GLU A 19 14.57 -5.42 1.59
N ILE A 20 13.66 -5.35 0.61
CA ILE A 20 12.66 -6.38 0.32
C ILE A 20 13.01 -7.14 -0.96
N ASP A 21 12.68 -8.43 -0.98
CA ASP A 21 12.82 -9.24 -2.19
C ASP A 21 11.76 -8.87 -3.25
N ASP A 22 11.98 -9.33 -4.48
CA ASP A 22 11.11 -9.00 -5.62
C ASP A 22 9.69 -9.55 -5.42
N GLN A 23 9.54 -10.69 -4.74
CA GLN A 23 8.24 -11.31 -4.50
C GLN A 23 7.40 -10.49 -3.52
N THR A 24 8.00 -10.01 -2.44
CA THR A 24 7.39 -9.10 -1.48
C THR A 24 7.05 -7.77 -2.15
N ARG A 25 7.94 -7.25 -3.01
CA ARG A 25 7.68 -6.01 -3.76
C ARG A 25 6.46 -6.14 -4.67
N VAL A 26 6.31 -7.27 -5.37
CA VAL A 26 5.14 -7.54 -6.23
C VAL A 26 3.85 -7.55 -5.40
N GLU A 27 3.87 -8.19 -4.22
CA GLU A 27 2.68 -8.23 -3.36
C GLU A 27 2.34 -6.82 -2.80
N PHE A 28 3.34 -6.02 -2.44
CA PHE A 28 3.13 -4.63 -2.04
C PHE A 28 2.45 -3.82 -3.14
N VAL A 29 2.96 -3.89 -4.37
CA VAL A 29 2.39 -3.18 -5.52
C VAL A 29 0.94 -3.61 -5.77
N LYS A 30 0.64 -4.91 -5.65
CA LYS A 30 -0.72 -5.43 -5.76
C LYS A 30 -1.65 -4.84 -4.70
N LEU A 31 -1.27 -4.87 -3.43
CA LEU A 31 -2.07 -4.33 -2.31
C LEU A 31 -2.33 -2.82 -2.46
N ILE A 32 -1.32 -2.08 -2.88
CA ILE A 32 -1.41 -0.64 -3.16
C ILE A 32 -2.38 -0.38 -4.31
N GLY A 33 -2.27 -1.14 -5.40
CA GLY A 33 -3.16 -1.03 -6.57
C GLY A 33 -4.62 -1.34 -6.22
N GLU A 34 -4.89 -2.33 -5.38
CA GLU A 34 -6.24 -2.62 -4.90
C GLU A 34 -6.83 -1.48 -4.07
N ALA A 35 -6.02 -0.88 -3.19
CA ALA A 35 -6.46 0.27 -2.40
C ALA A 35 -6.75 1.49 -3.28
N ASP A 36 -5.89 1.77 -4.28
CA ASP A 36 -6.11 2.86 -5.25
C ASP A 36 -7.39 2.64 -6.09
N PHE A 37 -7.61 1.40 -6.53
CA PHE A 37 -8.83 1.01 -7.23
C PHE A 37 -10.07 1.26 -6.36
N ARG A 38 -10.08 0.76 -5.11
CA ARG A 38 -11.20 0.95 -4.18
C ARG A 38 -11.47 2.42 -3.90
N LEU A 39 -10.43 3.25 -3.74
CA LEU A 39 -10.60 4.70 -3.59
C LEU A 39 -11.21 5.36 -4.83
N THR A 40 -10.78 4.93 -6.02
CA THR A 40 -11.33 5.42 -7.31
C THR A 40 -12.81 5.07 -7.46
N GLU A 41 -13.23 3.92 -6.96
CA GLU A 41 -14.64 3.49 -6.89
C GLU A 41 -15.45 4.20 -5.79
N GLY A 42 -14.85 5.13 -5.04
CA GLY A 42 -15.54 5.93 -4.01
C GLY A 42 -15.58 5.30 -2.62
N ALA A 43 -14.72 4.30 -2.35
CA ALA A 43 -14.59 3.75 -1.00
C ALA A 43 -14.08 4.81 0.00
N ASN A 44 -14.35 4.58 1.28
CA ASN A 44 -13.94 5.49 2.35
C ASN A 44 -12.39 5.58 2.43
N PRO A 45 -11.82 6.80 2.32
CA PRO A 45 -10.37 7.02 2.36
C PRO A 45 -9.64 6.49 3.59
N GLU A 46 -10.20 6.74 4.77
CA GLU A 46 -9.60 6.36 6.05
C GLU A 46 -9.58 4.85 6.24
N ILE A 47 -10.69 4.18 5.88
CA ILE A 47 -10.79 2.72 5.94
C ILE A 47 -9.79 2.07 4.98
N GLN A 48 -9.70 2.55 3.73
CA GLN A 48 -8.78 1.98 2.75
C GLN A 48 -7.32 2.18 3.12
N LEU A 49 -6.95 3.38 3.60
CA LEU A 49 -5.60 3.65 4.06
C LEU A 49 -5.23 2.78 5.25
N THR A 50 -6.12 2.66 6.24
CA THR A 50 -5.90 1.80 7.42
C THR A 50 -5.75 0.34 7.03
N ALA A 51 -6.59 -0.15 6.13
CA ALA A 51 -6.51 -1.53 5.62
C ALA A 51 -5.20 -1.78 4.86
N LEU A 52 -4.75 -0.84 4.02
CA LEU A 52 -3.47 -0.95 3.32
C LEU A 52 -2.31 -1.04 4.32
N LEU A 53 -2.25 -0.14 5.30
CA LEU A 53 -1.19 -0.13 6.31
C LEU A 53 -1.16 -1.42 7.14
N ALA A 54 -2.32 -1.95 7.54
CA ALA A 54 -2.41 -3.21 8.26
C ALA A 54 -1.89 -4.39 7.43
N GLN A 55 -2.23 -4.43 6.14
CA GLN A 55 -1.75 -5.48 5.23
C GLN A 55 -0.24 -5.39 5.02
N LEU A 56 0.32 -4.19 4.82
CA LEU A 56 1.77 -4.00 4.68
C LEU A 56 2.52 -4.35 5.98
N ALA A 57 1.97 -4.00 7.15
CA ALA A 57 2.56 -4.34 8.44
C ALA A 57 2.62 -5.85 8.68
N ALA A 58 1.66 -6.62 8.15
CA ALA A 58 1.65 -8.09 8.26
C ALA A 58 2.80 -8.77 7.50
N PHE A 59 3.50 -8.06 6.59
CA PHE A 59 4.72 -8.56 5.95
C PHE A 59 5.98 -8.28 6.76
N ALA A 60 5.92 -7.43 7.78
CA ALA A 60 7.04 -7.28 8.70
C ALA A 60 7.14 -8.57 9.53
N PRO A 61 8.32 -9.23 9.60
CA PRO A 61 8.49 -10.36 10.49
C PRO A 61 8.19 -9.92 11.92
N GLU A 62 7.39 -10.69 12.66
CA GLU A 62 7.24 -10.46 14.10
C GLU A 62 8.64 -10.51 14.73
N SER A 63 9.00 -9.42 15.41
CA SER A 63 10.32 -9.23 16.02
C SER A 63 10.51 -10.10 17.26
#